data_AF-J4GQ57-F1
#
_entry.id   AF-J4GQ57-F1
#
_cell.length_a   1.000
_cell.length_b   1.000
_cell.length_c   1.000
_cell.angle_alpha   90.00
_cell.angle_beta   90.00
_cell.angle_gamma   90.00
#
_symmetry.space_group_name_H-M   'P 1'
#
loop_
_entity.id
_entity.type
_entity.pdbx_description
1 polymer ?
#
loop_
_entity_poly.entity_id
_entity_poly.type
_entity_poly.pdbx_seq_one_letter_code
_entity_poly.pdbx_strand_id
1 'polypeptide(L)'
;MSISVQDTIKAIRDMIPIIDPDEDYLTIAAAEEQMTITEGERRADLEEAQSKVRSLTRLLDAARISSTRPSTVPSAEAHAATLNELDATRLSLAKAINDAESALASKEAELARLKEELHALEASDSASEHDLDATA
;
A
#
# COMPACT_ATOMS: atom_id res chain seq x y z
N MET A 1 65.91 50.11 18.36
CA MET A 1 66.78 49.04 18.87
C MET A 1 67.47 48.40 17.67
N SER A 2 68.71 48.80 17.39
CA SER A 2 69.49 48.19 16.30
C SER A 2 70.06 46.86 16.79
N ILE A 3 69.61 45.75 16.23
CA ILE A 3 70.19 44.44 16.52
C ILE A 3 71.65 44.47 16.04
N SER A 4 72.58 44.16 16.93
CA SER A 4 74.00 44.08 16.62
C SER A 4 74.24 42.94 15.63
N VAL A 5 75.02 43.20 14.59
CA VAL A 5 75.41 42.17 13.59
C VAL A 5 76.08 40.97 14.27
N GLN A 6 76.81 41.19 15.36
CA GLN A 6 77.42 40.11 16.14
C GLN A 6 76.39 39.22 16.86
N ASP A 7 75.29 39.80 17.33
CA ASP A 7 74.21 39.04 17.98
C ASP A 7 73.48 38.17 16.95
N THR A 8 73.28 38.69 15.73
CA THR A 8 72.69 37.92 14.61
C THR A 8 73.61 36.78 14.16
N ILE A 9 74.93 37.01 14.06
CA ILE A 9 75.90 35.97 13.70
C ILE A 9 75.95 34.87 14.77
N LYS A 10 75.89 35.25 16.05
CA LYS A 10 75.87 34.29 17.15
C LYS A 10 74.58 33.44 17.11
N ALA A 11 73.43 34.08 16.93
CA ALA A 11 72.16 33.37 16.79
C ALA A 11 72.16 32.39 15.61
N ILE A 12 72.69 32.78 14.44
CA ILE A 12 72.81 31.87 13.29
C ILE A 12 73.72 30.69 13.62
N ARG A 13 74.88 30.91 14.25
CA ARG A 13 75.76 29.80 14.67
C ARG A 13 75.13 28.87 15.69
N ASP A 14 74.32 29.41 16.60
CA ASP A 14 73.62 28.63 17.61
C ASP A 14 72.50 27.78 16.98
N MET A 15 71.99 28.17 15.79
CA MET A 15 70.98 27.40 15.05
C MET A 15 71.55 26.31 14.13
N ILE A 16 72.79 26.43 13.65
CA ILE A 16 73.42 25.45 12.74
C ILE A 16 73.41 24.00 13.29
N PRO A 17 73.66 23.72 14.59
CA PRO A 17 73.63 22.37 15.13
C PRO A 17 72.21 21.82 15.36
N ILE A 18 71.19 22.67 15.28
CA ILE A 18 69.79 22.34 15.56
C ILE A 18 69.05 21.96 14.28
N ILE A 19 69.53 22.44 13.13
CA ILE A 19 68.91 22.23 11.82
C ILE A 19 69.74 21.20 11.06
N ASP A 20 69.18 20.02 10.86
CA ASP A 20 69.65 19.05 9.87
C ASP A 20 68.65 19.04 8.70
N PRO A 21 68.93 19.76 7.60
CA PRO A 21 68.01 19.88 6.48
C PRO A 21 67.70 18.54 5.81
N ASP A 22 68.62 17.58 5.86
CA ASP A 22 68.44 16.27 5.23
C ASP A 22 67.50 15.40 6.07
N GLU A 23 67.66 15.41 7.40
CA GLU A 23 66.76 14.72 8.33
C GLU A 23 65.36 15.34 8.34
N ASP A 24 65.27 16.68 8.35
CA ASP A 24 64.02 17.42 8.30
C ASP A 24 63.26 17.14 7.00
N TYR A 25 63.95 17.11 5.85
CA TYR A 25 63.35 16.77 4.57
C TYR A 25 62.78 15.34 4.55
N LEU A 26 63.55 14.36 5.02
CA LEU A 26 63.11 12.97 5.10
C LEU A 26 61.89 12.81 6.02
N THR A 27 61.87 13.53 7.13
CA THR A 27 60.75 13.52 8.08
C THR A 27 59.47 14.09 7.45
N ILE A 28 59.59 15.21 6.71
CA ILE A 28 58.46 15.81 6.00
C ILE A 28 57.96 14.89 4.89
N ALA A 29 58.85 14.31 4.09
CA ALA A 29 58.48 13.40 3.01
C ALA A 29 57.75 12.15 3.54
N ALA A 30 58.24 11.57 4.64
CA ALA A 30 57.58 10.43 5.29
C ALA A 30 56.20 10.81 5.86
N ALA A 31 56.08 12.02 6.42
CA ALA A 31 54.79 12.52 6.91
C ALA A 31 53.79 12.73 5.76
N GLU A 32 54.22 13.30 4.64
CA GLU A 32 53.37 13.51 3.44
C GLU A 32 52.89 12.18 2.84
N GLU A 33 53.77 11.17 2.78
CA GLU A 33 53.41 9.83 2.34
C GLU A 33 52.36 9.21 3.27
N GLN A 34 52.59 9.28 4.59
CA GLN A 34 51.64 8.77 5.58
C GLN A 34 50.30 9.50 5.53
N MET A 35 50.30 10.81 5.33
CA MET A 35 49.09 11.62 5.15
C MET A 35 48.32 11.19 3.90
N THR A 36 49.01 10.96 2.79
CA THR A 36 48.41 10.50 1.53
C THR A 36 47.76 9.13 1.69
N ILE A 37 48.43 8.19 2.37
CA ILE A 37 47.89 6.85 2.66
C ILE A 37 46.63 6.98 3.51
N THR A 38 46.70 7.74 4.61
CA THR A 38 45.59 7.91 5.55
C THR A 38 44.38 8.60 4.89
N GLU A 39 44.62 9.57 3.99
CA GLU A 39 43.56 10.20 3.22
C GLU A 39 42.88 9.20 2.27
N GLY A 40 43.68 8.36 1.60
CA GLY A 40 43.17 7.30 0.72
C GLY A 40 42.26 6.31 1.45
N GLU A 41 42.69 5.84 2.62
CA GLU A 41 41.90 4.96 3.49
C GLU A 41 40.61 5.64 3.93
N ARG A 42 40.70 6.88 4.43
CA ARG A 42 39.54 7.65 4.88
C ARG A 42 38.53 7.88 3.75
N ARG A 43 39.01 8.13 2.53
CA ARG A 43 38.15 8.29 1.36
C ARG A 43 37.45 6.97 1.01
N ALA A 44 38.18 5.86 1.01
CA ALA A 44 37.60 4.54 0.76
C ALA A 44 36.51 4.18 1.79
N ASP A 45 36.77 4.43 3.08
CA ASP A 45 35.81 4.20 4.16
C ASP A 45 34.54 5.06 4.00
N LEU A 46 34.70 6.33 3.61
CA LEU A 46 33.56 7.21 3.34
C LEU A 46 32.74 6.74 2.15
N GLU A 47 33.38 6.32 1.06
CA GLU A 47 32.70 5.79 -0.12
C GLU A 47 31.95 4.50 0.22
N GLU A 48 32.56 3.59 0.97
CA GLU A 48 31.92 2.36 1.43
C GLU A 48 30.73 2.64 2.34
N ALA A 49 30.88 3.54 3.32
CA ALA A 49 29.80 3.95 4.21
C ALA A 49 28.63 4.59 3.45
N GLN A 50 28.92 5.47 2.48
CA GLN A 50 27.88 6.07 1.62
C GLN A 50 27.17 5.01 0.77
N SER A 51 27.90 4.05 0.21
CA SER A 51 27.32 2.94 -0.54
C SER A 51 26.40 2.07 0.34
N LYS A 52 26.86 1.74 1.56
CA LYS A 52 26.06 1.01 2.56
C LYS A 52 24.78 1.77 2.90
N VAL A 53 24.86 3.05 3.23
CA VAL A 53 23.68 3.89 3.52
C VAL A 53 22.70 3.87 2.34
N ARG A 54 23.17 4.07 1.10
CA ARG A 54 22.30 4.02 -0.09
C ARG A 54 21.60 2.66 -0.25
N SER A 55 22.32 1.56 -0.03
CA SER A 55 21.74 0.22 -0.12
C SER A 55 20.70 -0.05 0.96
N LEU A 56 20.99 0.34 2.22
CA LEU A 56 20.09 0.19 3.36
C LEU A 56 18.83 1.05 3.20
N THR A 57 18.96 2.27 2.69
CA THR A 57 17.80 3.13 2.40
C THR A 57 16.88 2.49 1.37
N ARG A 58 17.42 1.93 0.27
CA ARG A 58 16.61 1.23 -0.74
C ARG A 58 15.90 0.01 -0.17
N LEU A 59 16.59 -0.78 0.67
CA LEU A 59 16.00 -1.92 1.36
C LEU A 59 14.89 -1.49 2.31
N LEU A 60 15.08 -0.41 3.05
CA LEU A 60 14.10 0.14 3.97
C LEU A 60 12.86 0.67 3.24
N ASP A 61 13.03 1.33 2.10
CA ASP A 61 11.90 1.77 1.27
C ASP A 61 11.13 0.59 0.68
N ALA A 62 11.83 -0.43 0.18
CA ALA A 62 11.19 -1.67 -0.28
C ALA A 62 10.44 -2.38 0.85
N ALA A 63 11.04 -2.47 2.04
CA ALA A 63 10.42 -3.05 3.22
C ALA A 63 9.20 -2.23 3.68
N ARG A 64 9.25 -0.90 3.61
CA ARG A 64 8.08 -0.03 3.91
C ARG A 64 6.94 -0.30 2.95
N ILE A 65 7.21 -0.33 1.65
CA ILE A 65 6.20 -0.63 0.61
C ILE A 65 5.59 -2.01 0.85
N SER A 66 6.41 -3.01 1.18
CA SER A 66 5.95 -4.38 1.45
C SER A 66 5.22 -4.54 2.78
N SER A 67 5.54 -3.73 3.80
CA SER A 67 4.94 -3.80 5.14
C SER A 67 3.63 -3.02 5.22
N THR A 68 3.46 -2.02 4.34
CA THR A 68 2.16 -1.37 4.20
C THR A 68 1.21 -2.24 3.40
N ARG A 69 -0.05 -2.25 3.81
CA ARG A 69 -1.09 -2.94 3.05
C ARG A 69 -1.15 -2.37 1.63
N PRO A 70 -1.10 -3.20 0.57
CA PRO A 70 -1.26 -2.73 -0.80
C PRO A 70 -2.56 -1.95 -0.95
N SER A 71 -2.53 -0.84 -1.69
CA SER A 71 -3.72 -0.02 -1.97
C SER A 71 -4.81 -0.76 -2.74
N THR A 72 -4.47 -1.90 -3.35
CA THR A 72 -5.40 -2.80 -4.05
C THR A 72 -6.25 -3.64 -3.10
N VAL A 73 -5.90 -3.72 -1.82
CA VAL A 73 -6.66 -4.51 -0.84
C VAL A 73 -7.48 -3.56 0.04
N PRO A 74 -8.83 -3.66 0.03
CA PRO A 74 -9.70 -2.81 0.84
C PRO A 74 -9.32 -2.85 2.32
N SER A 75 -9.38 -1.72 3.04
CA SER A 75 -9.15 -1.67 4.50
C SER A 75 -10.01 -2.74 5.23
N ALA A 76 -9.59 -3.19 6.42
CA ALA A 76 -10.35 -4.22 7.14
C ALA A 76 -11.79 -3.75 7.41
N GLU A 77 -11.93 -2.46 7.72
CA GLU A 77 -13.22 -1.78 7.87
C GLU A 77 -14.01 -1.73 6.56
N ALA A 78 -13.38 -1.38 5.43
CA ALA A 78 -14.06 -1.34 4.13
C ALA A 78 -14.50 -2.75 3.68
N HIS A 79 -13.69 -3.77 3.95
CA HIS A 79 -14.05 -5.16 3.70
C HIS A 79 -15.22 -5.61 4.60
N ALA A 80 -15.22 -5.25 5.87
CA ALA A 80 -16.34 -5.56 6.77
C ALA A 80 -17.63 -4.83 6.35
N ALA A 81 -17.53 -3.57 5.92
CA ALA A 81 -18.67 -2.81 5.43
C ALA A 81 -19.29 -3.44 4.17
N THR A 82 -18.45 -3.83 3.21
CA THR A 82 -18.91 -4.52 1.98
C THR A 82 -19.53 -5.89 2.27
N LEU A 83 -18.99 -6.66 3.22
CA LEU A 83 -19.62 -7.92 3.64
C LEU A 83 -21.00 -7.70 4.27
N ASN A 84 -21.13 -6.70 5.16
CA ASN A 84 -22.41 -6.38 5.78
C ASN A 84 -23.45 -5.92 4.76
N GLU A 85 -23.04 -5.14 3.76
CA GLU A 85 -23.91 -4.73 2.65
C GLU A 85 -24.34 -5.93 1.79
N LEU A 86 -23.40 -6.84 1.49
CA LEU A 86 -23.70 -8.06 0.76
C LEU A 86 -24.67 -8.97 1.52
N ASP A 87 -24.51 -9.09 2.83
CA ASP A 87 -25.43 -9.88 3.67
C ASP A 87 -26.83 -9.25 3.74
N ALA A 88 -26.91 -7.92 3.86
CA ALA A 88 -28.19 -7.20 3.82
C ALA A 88 -28.90 -7.38 2.47
N THR A 89 -28.18 -7.26 1.36
CA THR A 89 -28.74 -7.47 0.02
C THR A 89 -29.20 -8.90 -0.19
N ARG A 90 -28.43 -9.89 0.30
CA ARG A 90 -28.80 -11.31 0.25
C ARG A 90 -30.10 -11.59 1.01
N LEU A 91 -30.25 -11.06 2.21
CA LEU A 91 -31.48 -11.20 3.01
C LEU A 91 -32.68 -10.54 2.32
N SER A 92 -32.48 -9.35 1.76
CA SER A 92 -33.50 -8.62 1.00
C SER A 92 -33.97 -9.41 -0.23
N LEU A 93 -33.03 -9.97 -1.00
CA LEU A 93 -33.33 -10.79 -2.16
C LEU A 93 -34.09 -12.06 -1.79
N ALA A 94 -33.66 -12.76 -0.73
CA ALA A 94 -34.36 -13.96 -0.26
C ALA A 94 -35.81 -13.64 0.14
N LYS A 95 -36.04 -12.50 0.80
CA LYS A 95 -37.39 -12.05 1.12
C LYS A 95 -38.20 -11.74 -0.14
N ALA A 96 -37.63 -10.98 -1.08
CA ALA A 96 -38.31 -10.63 -2.33
C ALA A 96 -38.69 -11.86 -3.16
N ILE A 97 -37.84 -12.90 -3.17
CA ILE A 97 -38.13 -14.18 -3.81
C ILE A 97 -39.33 -14.85 -3.13
N ASN A 98 -39.32 -14.99 -1.81
CA ASN A 98 -40.44 -15.58 -1.07
C ASN A 98 -41.76 -14.82 -1.27
N ASP A 99 -41.71 -13.49 -1.28
CA ASP A 99 -42.89 -12.65 -1.51
C ASP A 99 -43.43 -12.85 -2.93
N ALA A 100 -42.55 -12.95 -3.94
CA ALA A 100 -42.92 -13.20 -5.33
C ALA A 100 -43.49 -14.62 -5.53
N GLU A 101 -42.89 -15.64 -4.93
CA GLU A 101 -43.39 -17.02 -4.96
C GLU A 101 -44.77 -17.13 -4.31
N SER A 102 -44.97 -16.45 -3.18
CA SER A 102 -46.27 -16.42 -2.49
C SER A 102 -47.34 -15.73 -3.35
N ALA A 103 -47.00 -14.62 -4.01
CA ALA A 103 -47.91 -13.93 -4.92
C ALA A 103 -48.27 -14.79 -6.14
N LEU A 104 -47.28 -15.51 -6.70
CA LEU A 104 -47.50 -16.44 -7.81
C LEU A 104 -48.46 -17.57 -7.40
N ALA A 105 -48.21 -18.22 -6.27
CA ALA A 105 -49.07 -19.30 -5.76
C ALA A 105 -50.52 -18.82 -5.55
N SER A 106 -50.71 -17.60 -5.02
CA SER A 106 -52.04 -17.00 -4.88
C SER A 106 -52.72 -16.80 -6.24
N LYS A 107 -51.99 -16.35 -7.26
CA LYS A 107 -52.53 -16.12 -8.60
C LYS A 107 -52.83 -17.43 -9.33
N GLU A 108 -52.01 -18.45 -9.16
CA GLU A 108 -52.27 -19.79 -9.68
C GLU A 108 -53.53 -20.41 -9.06
N ALA A 109 -53.73 -20.25 -7.75
CA ALA A 109 -54.94 -20.70 -7.06
C ALA A 109 -56.20 -19.95 -7.55
N GLU A 110 -56.12 -18.63 -7.74
CA GLU A 110 -57.21 -17.82 -8.28
C GLU A 110 -57.56 -18.25 -9.72
N LEU A 111 -56.54 -18.47 -10.56
CA LEU A 111 -56.70 -18.94 -11.93
C LEU A 111 -57.33 -20.33 -11.97
N ALA A 112 -56.93 -21.25 -11.10
CA ALA A 112 -57.54 -22.57 -10.98
C ALA A 112 -59.03 -22.47 -10.62
N ARG A 113 -59.39 -21.61 -9.65
CA ARG A 113 -60.79 -21.37 -9.26
C ARG A 113 -61.62 -20.81 -10.42
N LEU A 114 -61.08 -19.82 -11.14
CA LEU A 114 -61.77 -19.20 -12.27
C LEU A 114 -61.96 -20.19 -13.44
N LYS A 115 -61.00 -21.10 -13.66
CA LYS A 115 -61.16 -22.18 -14.64
C LYS A 115 -62.28 -23.15 -14.27
N GLU A 116 -62.39 -23.51 -12.99
CA GLU A 116 -63.46 -24.37 -12.50
C GLU A 116 -64.84 -23.68 -12.62
N GLU A 117 -64.92 -22.40 -12.25
CA GLU A 117 -66.13 -21.59 -12.41
C GLU A 117 -66.54 -21.46 -13.89
N LEU A 118 -65.59 -21.19 -14.78
CA LEU A 118 -65.84 -21.12 -16.22
C LEU A 118 -66.36 -22.46 -16.76
N HIS A 119 -65.76 -23.58 -16.37
CA HIS A 119 -66.24 -24.90 -16.78
C HIS A 119 -67.65 -25.19 -16.23
N ALA A 120 -67.97 -24.75 -15.01
CA ALA A 120 -69.31 -24.87 -14.45
C ALA A 120 -70.34 -24.04 -15.24
N LEU A 121 -70.00 -22.81 -15.64
CA LEU A 121 -70.85 -21.97 -16.49
C LEU A 121 -71.03 -22.57 -17.90
N GLU A 122 -69.96 -23.09 -18.51
CA GLU A 122 -70.05 -23.76 -19.82
C GLU A 122 -70.93 -25.01 -19.78
N ALA A 123 -70.97 -25.71 -18.64
CA ALA A 123 -71.85 -26.84 -18.42
C ALA A 123 -73.31 -26.43 -18.13
N SER A 124 -73.58 -25.19 -17.73
CA SER A 124 -74.93 -24.67 -17.50
C SER A 124 -75.58 -24.26 -18.83
N ASP A 125 -76.54 -25.06 -19.32
CA ASP A 125 -77.33 -24.73 -20.50
C ASP A 125 -78.48 -23.78 -20.14
N SER A 126 -78.21 -22.48 -20.26
CA SER A 126 -79.15 -21.38 -20.02
C SER A 126 -80.39 -21.37 -20.94
N ALA A 127 -80.39 -22.12 -22.06
CA ALA A 127 -81.57 -22.28 -22.90
C ALA A 127 -82.57 -23.29 -22.31
N SER A 128 -82.08 -24.34 -21.63
CA SER A 128 -82.92 -25.36 -21.02
C SER A 128 -83.62 -24.91 -19.72
N GLU A 129 -83.05 -23.94 -19.00
CA GLU A 129 -83.60 -23.44 -17.74
C GLU A 129 -84.73 -22.41 -17.91
N HIS A 130 -84.81 -21.74 -19.07
CA HIS A 130 -85.78 -20.65 -19.32
C HIS A 130 -87.05 -21.07 -20.08
N ASP A 131 -87.15 -22.33 -20.54
CA ASP A 131 -88.31 -22.87 -21.28
C ASP A 131 -89.55 -23.12 -20.38
N LEU A 132 -89.49 -22.82 -19.08
CA LEU A 132 -90.57 -23.08 -18.12
C LEU A 132 -91.49 -21.89 -17.81
N ASP A 133 -91.29 -20.70 -18.40
CA ASP A 133 -92.13 -19.50 -18.14
C ASP A 133 -92.94 -19.03 -19.36
N ALA A 134 -93.00 -19.81 -20.45
CA ALA A 134 -93.70 -19.45 -21.68
C ALA A 134 -95.10 -20.08 -21.86
N THR A 135 -95.73 -20.63 -20.80
CA THR A 135 -97.13 -21.09 -20.88
C THR A 135 -97.95 -20.69 -19.66
N ALA A 136 -98.63 -19.54 -19.74
CA ALA A 136 -99.90 -19.26 -19.08
C ALA A 136 -100.69 -18.21 -19.89
#